data_AF-Q0UUQ1-F1
#
_entry.id   AF-Q0UUQ1-F1
#
_cell.length_a   1.000
_cell.length_b   1.000
_cell.length_c   1.000
_cell.angle_alpha   90.00
_cell.angle_beta   90.00
_cell.angle_gamma   90.00
#
_symmetry.space_group_name_H-M   'P 1'
#
loop_
_entity.id
_entity.type
_entity.pdbx_description
1 polymer ?
#
loop_
_entity_poly.entity_id
_entity_poly.type
_entity_poly.pdbx_seq_one_letter_code
_entity_poly.pdbx_strand_id
1 'polypeptide(L)'
;MKARPGDHRATLLRLKAFNSSLSTLQVPITINTRFLFSLENQKTSPLLRLPAEIRNAIYAYVLQGHRVCLDSSPKPFVGTDNKKGQVENLLSITKTCRQTYSESALMFFGLNDFGGANVMGGWNRKQPLFEKLKEPQLKAIKYWWCTHCHVDCARIVNAPLDRLPNVQRFTLFVDTTNKLATSRAGFKNMVDKLAGRDMEVVIELLEDYE
;
A
#
# COMPACT_ATOMS: atom_id res chain seq x y z
N MET A 1 -41.02 -9.87 53.45
CA MET A 1 -40.17 -10.95 54.03
C MET A 1 -38.75 -10.79 53.52
N LYS A 2 -37.81 -10.38 54.38
CA LYS A 2 -36.40 -10.17 54.04
C LYS A 2 -35.62 -11.47 54.27
N ALA A 3 -34.90 -11.96 53.27
CA ALA A 3 -34.07 -13.16 53.37
C ALA A 3 -32.91 -12.92 54.35
N ARG A 4 -32.64 -13.90 55.23
CA ARG A 4 -31.56 -13.80 56.23
C ARG A 4 -30.19 -14.00 55.56
N PRO A 5 -29.17 -13.19 55.90
CA PRO A 5 -27.81 -13.40 55.45
C PRO A 5 -27.20 -14.59 56.23
N GLY A 6 -26.78 -15.65 55.52
CA GLY A 6 -26.03 -16.75 56.15
C GLY A 6 -26.26 -18.15 55.58
N ASP A 7 -27.15 -18.36 54.61
CA ASP A 7 -27.35 -19.69 54.03
C ASP A 7 -26.31 -20.00 52.93
N HIS A 8 -25.09 -20.32 53.36
CA HIS A 8 -24.01 -20.78 52.49
C HIS A 8 -24.33 -22.10 51.77
N ARG A 9 -25.31 -22.87 52.27
CA ARG A 9 -25.70 -24.17 51.71
C ARG A 9 -26.53 -24.00 50.44
N ALA A 10 -27.40 -22.98 50.40
CA ALA A 10 -28.15 -22.61 49.20
C ALA A 10 -27.24 -22.13 48.05
N THR A 11 -26.18 -21.39 48.36
CA THR A 11 -25.19 -20.93 47.36
C THR A 11 -24.36 -22.09 46.80
N LEU A 12 -23.94 -23.02 47.66
CA LEU A 12 -23.20 -24.23 47.24
C LEU A 12 -24.05 -25.17 46.37
N LEU A 13 -25.35 -25.30 46.65
CA LEU A 13 -26.26 -26.09 45.81
C LEU A 13 -26.48 -25.45 44.43
N ARG A 14 -26.54 -24.11 44.34
CA ARG A 14 -26.60 -23.39 43.06
C ARG A 14 -25.31 -23.53 42.24
N LEU A 15 -24.15 -23.50 42.88
CA LEU A 15 -22.86 -23.71 42.20
C LEU A 15 -22.70 -25.16 41.70
N LYS A 16 -23.17 -26.16 42.47
CA LYS A 16 -23.19 -27.56 42.01
C LYS A 16 -24.14 -27.78 40.84
N ALA A 17 -25.32 -27.15 40.86
CA ALA A 17 -26.28 -27.21 39.76
C ALA A 17 -25.76 -26.52 38.48
N PHE A 18 -24.99 -25.44 38.62
CA PHE A 18 -24.36 -24.73 37.49
C PHE A 18 -23.18 -25.51 36.88
N ASN A 19 -22.40 -26.21 37.70
CA ASN A 19 -21.34 -27.08 37.18
C ASN A 19 -21.87 -28.36 36.52
N SER A 20 -23.02 -28.90 36.96
CA SER A 20 -23.64 -30.06 36.30
C SER A 20 -24.31 -29.72 34.96
N SER A 21 -24.63 -28.45 34.70
CA SER A 21 -25.18 -28.01 33.40
C SER A 21 -24.09 -27.66 32.38
N LEU A 22 -22.85 -27.44 32.82
CA LEU A 22 -21.70 -27.19 31.93
C LEU A 22 -21.09 -28.48 31.37
N SER A 23 -21.30 -29.64 31.99
CA SER A 23 -20.79 -30.93 31.49
C SER A 23 -21.55 -31.49 30.27
N THR A 24 -22.68 -30.88 29.89
CA THR A 24 -23.51 -31.30 28.74
C THR A 24 -23.40 -30.35 27.54
N LEU A 25 -22.69 -29.23 27.67
CA LEU A 25 -22.31 -28.39 26.54
C LEU A 25 -21.08 -29.01 25.86
N GLN A 26 -21.29 -30.11 25.14
CA GLN A 26 -20.43 -30.52 24.04
C GLN A 26 -20.56 -29.46 22.95
N VAL A 27 -20.00 -28.27 23.18
CA VAL A 27 -19.70 -27.36 22.08
C VAL A 27 -18.60 -28.07 21.31
N PRO A 28 -18.84 -28.51 20.06
CA PRO A 28 -17.76 -29.03 19.25
C PRO A 28 -16.70 -27.93 19.21
N ILE A 29 -15.55 -28.19 19.82
CA ILE A 29 -14.38 -27.35 19.69
C ILE A 29 -13.98 -27.54 18.23
N THR A 30 -14.55 -26.72 17.34
CA THR A 30 -14.07 -26.59 15.99
C THR A 30 -12.70 -25.99 16.12
N ILE A 31 -11.68 -26.84 16.28
CA ILE A 31 -10.29 -26.40 16.31
C ILE A 31 -10.11 -25.65 15.00
N ASN A 32 -9.91 -24.34 15.12
CA ASN A 32 -9.77 -23.49 13.97
C ASN A 32 -8.48 -23.89 13.27
N THR A 33 -8.59 -24.70 12.22
CA THR A 33 -7.45 -25.26 11.48
C THR A 33 -6.49 -24.16 11.00
N ARG A 34 -6.99 -22.94 10.76
CA ARG A 34 -6.16 -21.78 10.42
C ARG A 34 -5.21 -21.36 11.54
N PHE A 35 -5.62 -21.51 12.80
CA PHE A 35 -4.78 -21.22 13.94
C PHE A 35 -3.61 -22.21 14.03
N LEU A 36 -3.87 -23.51 13.81
CA LEU A 36 -2.83 -24.54 13.80
C LEU A 36 -1.78 -24.27 12.71
N PHE A 37 -2.21 -24.00 11.47
CA PHE A 37 -1.28 -23.66 10.39
C PHE A 37 -0.48 -22.38 10.67
N SER A 38 -1.11 -21.38 11.30
CA SER A 38 -0.40 -20.14 11.67
C SER A 38 0.68 -20.42 12.72
N LEU A 39 0.38 -21.25 13.72
CA LEU A 39 1.32 -21.63 14.77
C LEU A 39 2.47 -22.48 14.22
N GLU A 40 2.17 -23.42 13.32
CA GLU A 40 3.18 -24.23 12.65
C GLU A 40 4.09 -23.34 11.78
N ASN A 41 3.52 -22.46 10.96
CA ASN A 41 4.28 -21.53 10.13
C ASN A 41 5.20 -20.63 10.98
N GLN A 42 4.76 -20.16 12.15
CA GLN A 42 5.64 -19.39 13.05
C GLN A 42 6.83 -20.20 13.57
N LYS A 43 6.67 -21.52 13.76
CA LYS A 43 7.73 -22.41 14.24
C LYS A 43 8.67 -22.87 13.14
N THR A 44 8.13 -23.14 11.95
CA THR A 44 8.88 -23.78 10.85
C THR A 44 9.44 -22.77 9.85
N SER A 45 8.76 -21.64 9.63
CA SER A 45 9.21 -20.63 8.67
C SER A 45 10.43 -19.88 9.21
N PRO A 46 11.58 -19.89 8.50
CA PRO A 46 12.73 -19.07 8.88
C PRO A 46 12.39 -17.58 8.91
N LEU A 47 11.56 -17.11 7.96
CA LEU A 47 11.17 -15.70 7.86
C LEU A 47 10.30 -15.27 9.04
N LEU A 48 9.33 -16.08 9.47
CA LEU A 48 8.39 -15.70 10.55
C LEU A 48 9.01 -15.78 11.95
N ARG A 49 10.15 -16.47 12.10
CA ARG A 49 10.93 -16.49 13.36
C ARG A 49 11.78 -15.24 13.57
N LEU A 50 12.01 -14.43 12.54
CA LEU A 50 12.76 -13.18 12.67
C LEU A 50 11.93 -12.15 13.44
N PRO A 51 12.56 -11.19 14.15
CA PRO A 51 11.87 -10.02 14.69
C PRO A 51 11.15 -9.22 13.60
N ALA A 52 10.10 -8.48 13.98
CA ALA A 52 9.26 -7.73 13.03
C ALA A 52 10.07 -6.69 12.24
N GLU A 53 11.05 -6.08 12.88
CA GLU A 53 11.96 -5.09 12.32
C GLU A 53 12.75 -5.67 11.15
N ILE A 54 13.30 -6.88 11.32
CA ILE A 54 14.07 -7.57 10.29
C ILE A 54 13.16 -8.02 9.14
N ARG A 55 11.95 -8.52 9.45
CA ARG A 55 10.97 -8.86 8.40
C ARG A 55 10.59 -7.65 7.57
N ASN A 56 10.30 -6.52 8.23
CA ASN A 56 9.95 -5.27 7.57
C ASN A 56 11.08 -4.75 6.69
N ALA A 57 12.34 -4.87 7.14
CA ALA A 57 13.49 -4.52 6.32
C ALA A 57 13.58 -5.41 5.06
N ILE A 58 13.40 -6.73 5.20
CA ILE A 58 13.36 -7.66 4.06
C ILE A 58 12.24 -7.29 3.09
N TYR A 59 11.04 -7.02 3.59
CA TYR A 59 9.91 -6.62 2.76
C TYR A 59 10.21 -5.31 2.02
N ALA A 60 10.80 -4.32 2.68
CA ALA A 60 11.20 -3.06 2.06
C ALA A 60 12.18 -3.32 0.91
N TYR A 61 13.24 -4.10 1.14
CA TYR A 61 14.20 -4.45 0.08
C TYR A 61 13.54 -5.12 -1.15
N VAL A 62 12.56 -6.00 -0.93
CA VAL A 62 11.86 -6.68 -2.02
C VAL A 62 10.87 -5.73 -2.74
N LEU A 63 10.19 -4.88 -1.97
CA LEU A 63 9.06 -4.09 -2.45
C LEU A 63 9.43 -2.67 -2.90
N GLN A 64 10.65 -2.18 -2.68
CA GLN A 64 11.04 -0.80 -2.99
C GLN A 64 11.76 -0.64 -4.34
N GLY A 65 11.93 0.61 -4.76
CA GLY A 65 12.80 0.98 -5.89
C GLY A 65 12.18 0.73 -7.26
N HIS A 66 10.86 0.57 -7.31
CA HIS A 66 10.12 0.32 -8.54
C HIS A 66 9.44 1.60 -9.03
N ARG A 67 9.46 1.79 -10.35
CA ARG A 67 8.63 2.79 -11.02
C ARG A 67 7.39 2.11 -11.60
N VAL A 68 6.25 2.34 -10.95
CA VAL A 68 4.97 1.73 -11.31
C VAL A 68 4.28 2.61 -12.33
N CYS A 69 4.19 2.11 -13.56
CA CYS A 69 3.47 2.79 -14.62
C CYS A 69 2.02 2.37 -14.67
N LEU A 70 1.15 3.37 -14.74
CA LEU A 70 -0.30 3.27 -14.69
C LEU A 70 -0.96 3.46 -16.05
N ASP A 71 -0.15 3.58 -17.11
CA ASP A 71 -0.64 3.75 -18.47
C ASP A 71 -1.49 2.56 -18.92
N SER A 72 -2.41 2.87 -19.84
CA SER A 72 -3.62 2.20 -20.34
C SER A 72 -3.56 0.71 -20.74
N SER A 73 -2.52 -0.02 -20.38
CA SER A 73 -2.54 -1.48 -20.41
C SER A 73 -3.47 -2.04 -19.31
N PRO A 74 -4.12 -3.19 -19.52
CA PRO A 74 -5.04 -3.78 -18.55
C PRO A 74 -4.37 -4.19 -17.23
N LYS A 75 -3.03 -4.23 -17.18
CA LYS A 75 -2.24 -4.60 -16.01
C LYS A 75 -1.14 -3.57 -15.80
N PRO A 76 -1.00 -2.99 -14.59
CA PRO A 76 0.11 -2.09 -14.32
C PRO A 76 1.43 -2.84 -14.47
N PHE A 77 2.41 -2.17 -15.04
CA PHE A 77 3.76 -2.70 -15.21
C PHE A 77 4.73 -1.99 -14.29
N VAL A 78 5.72 -2.75 -13.83
CA VAL A 78 6.88 -2.19 -13.16
C VAL A 78 8.01 -2.16 -14.16
N GLY A 79 8.60 -0.97 -14.33
CA GLY A 79 9.92 -0.83 -14.91
C GLY A 79 10.89 -0.50 -13.79
N THR A 80 11.89 -1.34 -13.60
CA THR A 80 13.23 -0.87 -13.24
C THR A 80 14.02 -0.82 -14.55
N ASP A 81 14.89 0.16 -14.70
CA ASP A 81 15.79 0.47 -15.82
C ASP A 81 16.10 -0.77 -16.71
N ASN A 82 15.22 -1.10 -17.67
CA ASN A 82 15.30 -2.21 -18.64
C ASN A 82 14.58 -3.56 -18.40
N LYS A 83 13.77 -3.76 -17.34
CA LYS A 83 12.92 -4.97 -17.22
C LYS A 83 11.46 -4.65 -16.94
N LYS A 84 10.60 -4.88 -17.94
CA LYS A 84 9.14 -4.86 -17.78
C LYS A 84 8.69 -6.09 -16.99
N GLY A 85 8.45 -5.91 -15.70
CA GLY A 85 7.87 -6.91 -14.81
C GLY A 85 6.36 -6.69 -14.61
N GLN A 86 5.61 -7.75 -14.35
CA GLN A 86 4.22 -7.61 -13.89
C GLN A 86 4.21 -7.26 -12.40
N VAL A 87 3.46 -6.22 -12.00
CA VAL A 87 3.25 -5.84 -10.58
C VAL A 87 2.75 -7.00 -9.75
N GLU A 88 1.99 -7.93 -10.35
CA GLU A 88 1.46 -9.13 -9.68
C GLU A 88 2.56 -9.98 -9.02
N ASN A 89 3.74 -10.06 -9.65
CA ASN A 89 4.87 -10.81 -9.11
C ASN A 89 5.48 -10.12 -7.89
N LEU A 90 5.50 -8.79 -7.86
CA LEU A 90 6.00 -8.02 -6.72
C LEU A 90 5.07 -8.11 -5.52
N LEU A 91 3.75 -8.10 -5.77
CA LEU A 91 2.75 -8.23 -4.71
C LEU A 91 2.54 -9.67 -4.23
N SER A 92 3.23 -10.66 -4.82
CA SER A 92 3.11 -12.07 -4.43
C SER A 92 3.41 -12.29 -2.95
N ILE A 93 4.43 -11.59 -2.40
CA ILE A 93 4.80 -11.67 -0.99
C ILE A 93 3.65 -11.25 -0.07
N THR A 94 2.89 -10.21 -0.46
CA THR A 94 1.72 -9.73 0.30
C THR A 94 0.57 -10.73 0.33
N LYS A 95 0.57 -11.74 -0.55
CA LYS A 95 -0.50 -12.75 -0.67
C LYS A 95 -0.18 -14.07 0.04
N THR A 96 1.01 -14.21 0.63
CA THR A 96 1.47 -15.47 1.23
C THR A 96 0.70 -15.83 2.51
N CYS A 97 0.65 -14.92 3.49
CA CYS A 97 -0.08 -15.12 4.74
C CYS A 97 -0.61 -13.79 5.31
N ARG A 98 -1.50 -13.88 6.31
CA ARG A 98 -2.14 -12.69 6.93
C ARG A 98 -1.12 -11.78 7.62
N GLN A 99 -0.11 -12.36 8.26
CA GLN A 99 0.91 -11.61 8.97
C GLN A 99 1.76 -10.78 8.00
N THR A 100 2.30 -11.41 6.96
CA THR A 100 3.04 -10.72 5.91
C THR A 100 2.19 -9.66 5.22
N TYR A 101 0.91 -9.95 4.95
CA TYR A 101 -0.01 -8.94 4.42
C TYR A 101 -0.14 -7.74 5.36
N SER A 102 -0.41 -7.95 6.65
CA SER A 102 -0.59 -6.84 7.60
C SER A 102 0.67 -6.00 7.77
N GLU A 103 1.85 -6.61 7.64
CA GLU A 103 3.14 -5.93 7.79
C GLU A 103 3.54 -5.16 6.52
N SER A 104 3.24 -5.70 5.33
CA SER A 104 3.80 -5.20 4.06
C SER A 104 2.82 -4.54 3.10
N ALA A 105 1.50 -4.65 3.31
CA ALA A 105 0.49 -4.24 2.32
C ALA A 105 0.59 -2.78 1.87
N LEU A 106 1.06 -1.88 2.74
CA LEU A 106 1.24 -0.46 2.42
C LEU A 106 2.66 -0.10 1.98
N MET A 107 3.65 -0.97 2.23
CA MET A 107 5.05 -0.71 1.89
C MET A 107 5.23 -0.53 0.39
N PHE A 108 4.58 -1.37 -0.43
CA PHE A 108 4.63 -1.23 -1.88
C PHE A 108 4.16 0.15 -2.37
N PHE A 109 3.19 0.77 -1.71
CA PHE A 109 2.70 2.08 -2.11
C PHE A 109 3.60 3.22 -1.59
N GLY A 110 4.19 3.05 -0.41
CA GLY A 110 5.03 4.08 0.21
C GLY A 110 6.50 4.06 -0.17
N LEU A 111 6.98 3.02 -0.86
CA LEU A 111 8.39 2.83 -1.21
C LEU A 111 8.66 2.87 -2.72
N ASN A 112 7.66 3.20 -3.53
CA ASN A 112 7.75 3.20 -5.00
C ASN A 112 7.18 4.48 -5.61
N ASP A 113 7.54 4.71 -6.87
CA ASP A 113 7.15 5.86 -7.65
C ASP A 113 5.97 5.50 -8.56
N PHE A 114 4.88 6.25 -8.47
CA PHE A 114 3.66 6.00 -9.26
C PHE A 114 3.47 7.07 -10.35
N GLY A 115 3.09 6.67 -11.56
CA GLY A 115 3.03 7.63 -12.65
C GLY A 115 2.72 7.03 -14.02
N GLY A 116 2.97 7.79 -15.08
CA GLY A 116 2.73 7.35 -16.46
C GLY A 116 3.18 8.34 -17.53
N ALA A 117 3.34 7.84 -18.75
CA ALA A 117 3.91 8.57 -19.88
C ALA A 117 2.87 9.29 -20.76
N ASN A 118 1.61 8.86 -20.72
CA ASN A 118 0.57 9.37 -21.63
C ASN A 118 -0.48 10.22 -20.91
N VAL A 119 -0.03 11.29 -20.24
CA VAL A 119 -0.96 12.26 -19.62
C VAL A 119 -1.71 13.10 -20.69
N MET A 120 -1.12 13.26 -21.88
CA MET A 120 -1.65 14.10 -22.97
C MET A 120 -2.81 13.46 -23.74
N GLY A 121 -2.89 12.12 -23.79
CA GLY A 121 -3.92 11.38 -24.54
C GLY A 121 -5.30 11.31 -23.86
N GLY A 122 -5.50 12.11 -22.83
CA GLY A 122 -6.70 12.09 -22.00
C GLY A 122 -6.63 11.01 -20.94
N TRP A 123 -6.35 11.44 -19.70
CA TRP A 123 -6.75 10.76 -18.46
C TRP A 123 -8.26 10.44 -18.37
N ASN A 124 -9.04 10.75 -19.42
CA ASN A 124 -10.45 10.40 -19.59
C ASN A 124 -10.71 8.90 -19.77
N ARG A 125 -9.67 8.07 -19.95
CA ARG A 125 -9.83 6.62 -19.80
C ARG A 125 -9.71 6.29 -18.32
N LYS A 126 -10.86 6.04 -17.67
CA LYS A 126 -11.02 5.48 -16.32
C LYS A 126 -9.77 4.70 -15.94
N GLN A 127 -8.89 5.26 -15.10
CA GLN A 127 -7.68 4.55 -14.72
C GLN A 127 -8.10 3.42 -13.79
N PRO A 128 -8.17 2.18 -14.29
CA PRO A 128 -8.83 1.12 -13.56
C PRO A 128 -8.04 0.75 -12.31
N LEU A 129 -6.76 1.14 -12.20
CA LEU A 129 -5.99 0.92 -10.99
C LEU A 129 -6.38 1.90 -9.88
N PHE A 130 -6.43 3.22 -10.16
CA PHE A 130 -6.75 4.22 -9.14
C PHE A 130 -8.15 4.07 -8.56
N GLU A 131 -9.10 3.65 -9.39
CA GLU A 131 -10.47 3.33 -8.95
C GLU A 131 -10.51 2.06 -8.07
N LYS A 132 -9.50 1.19 -8.18
CA LYS A 132 -9.38 -0.04 -7.37
C LYS A 132 -8.56 0.15 -6.11
N LEU A 133 -7.79 1.23 -5.98
CA LEU A 133 -7.00 1.50 -4.79
C LEU A 133 -7.90 1.95 -3.65
N LYS A 134 -7.67 1.38 -2.47
CA LYS A 134 -8.32 1.76 -1.22
C LYS A 134 -7.67 3.01 -0.64
N GLU A 135 -8.41 3.73 0.19
CA GLU A 135 -7.94 4.96 0.85
C GLU A 135 -6.58 4.81 1.56
N PRO A 136 -6.28 3.73 2.32
CA PRO A 136 -4.97 3.58 2.94
C PRO A 136 -3.83 3.44 1.92
N GLN A 137 -4.10 2.86 0.75
CA GLN A 137 -3.12 2.70 -0.32
C GLN A 137 -2.84 4.04 -0.99
N LEU A 138 -3.88 4.83 -1.28
CA LEU A 138 -3.75 6.19 -1.81
C LEU A 138 -2.94 7.10 -0.86
N LYS A 139 -3.24 7.03 0.44
CA LYS A 139 -2.49 7.75 1.48
C LYS A 139 -1.05 7.26 1.66
N ALA A 140 -0.75 6.03 1.27
CA ALA A 140 0.61 5.52 1.37
C ALA A 140 1.51 6.03 0.25
N ILE A 141 0.97 6.45 -0.89
CA ILE A 141 1.74 6.97 -2.04
C ILE A 141 2.42 8.29 -1.65
N LYS A 142 3.75 8.33 -1.78
CA LYS A 142 4.60 9.49 -1.48
C LYS A 142 5.25 10.12 -2.71
N TYR A 143 5.46 9.33 -3.76
CA TYR A 143 6.24 9.73 -4.92
C TYR A 143 5.40 9.57 -6.18
N TRP A 144 5.35 10.65 -6.96
CA TRP A 144 4.57 10.70 -8.18
C TRP A 144 5.45 11.14 -9.36
N TRP A 145 5.22 10.57 -10.54
CA TRP A 145 5.94 10.98 -11.74
C TRP A 145 5.07 11.05 -12.99
N CYS A 146 5.55 11.78 -14.00
CA CYS A 146 5.06 11.68 -15.36
C CYS A 146 6.17 11.97 -16.37
N THR A 147 5.99 11.53 -17.61
CA THR A 147 6.89 11.92 -18.72
C THR A 147 6.16 12.82 -19.70
N HIS A 148 6.85 13.82 -20.23
CA HIS A 148 6.35 14.68 -21.31
C HIS A 148 7.47 15.02 -22.29
N CYS A 149 7.11 15.39 -23.53
CA CYS A 149 8.11 15.85 -24.50
C CYS A 149 8.77 17.17 -24.08
N HIS A 150 8.04 18.06 -23.40
CA HIS A 150 8.51 19.37 -22.93
C HIS A 150 7.83 19.76 -21.62
N VAL A 151 8.48 20.63 -20.83
CA VAL A 151 7.89 21.17 -19.59
C VAL A 151 6.60 21.95 -19.85
N ASP A 152 6.51 22.66 -20.99
CA ASP A 152 5.29 23.38 -21.35
C ASP A 152 4.12 22.44 -21.69
N CYS A 153 4.40 21.23 -22.22
CA CYS A 153 3.39 20.20 -22.43
C CYS A 153 2.91 19.61 -21.10
N ALA A 154 3.72 19.64 -20.05
CA ALA A 154 3.35 19.21 -18.72
C ALA A 154 2.36 20.17 -18.03
N ARG A 155 2.04 21.34 -18.62
CA ARG A 155 1.02 22.25 -18.06
C ARG A 155 -0.39 21.67 -18.07
N ILE A 156 -0.60 20.62 -18.87
CA ILE A 156 -1.86 19.89 -19.00
C ILE A 156 -1.83 18.61 -18.14
N VAL A 157 -0.90 18.51 -17.17
CA VAL A 157 -0.82 17.35 -16.29
C VAL A 157 -2.11 17.23 -15.49
N ASN A 158 -2.87 16.19 -15.79
CA ASN A 158 -4.04 15.79 -15.01
C ASN A 158 -3.62 14.73 -13.98
N ALA A 159 -2.69 15.09 -13.09
CA ALA A 159 -2.31 14.23 -11.99
C ALA A 159 -3.35 14.34 -10.86
N PRO A 160 -3.79 13.23 -10.24
CA PRO A 160 -4.82 13.21 -9.21
C PRO A 160 -4.23 13.60 -7.85
N LEU A 161 -3.50 14.72 -7.80
CA LEU A 161 -2.78 15.17 -6.59
C LEU A 161 -3.75 15.51 -5.45
N ASP A 162 -4.96 15.93 -5.78
CA ASP A 162 -6.09 16.13 -4.87
C ASP A 162 -6.48 14.83 -4.14
N ARG A 163 -6.35 13.67 -4.81
CA ARG A 163 -6.64 12.33 -4.27
C ARG A 163 -5.44 11.67 -3.61
N LEU A 164 -4.28 12.33 -3.65
CA LEU A 164 -3.01 11.81 -3.14
C LEU A 164 -2.48 12.71 -2.01
N PRO A 165 -3.17 12.70 -0.84
CA PRO A 165 -2.95 13.68 0.22
C PRO A 165 -1.63 13.49 0.97
N ASN A 166 -0.73 12.61 0.53
CA ASN A 166 0.59 12.41 1.15
C ASN A 166 1.75 12.37 0.14
N VAL A 167 1.52 12.70 -1.13
CA VAL A 167 2.61 12.90 -2.09
C VAL A 167 3.52 14.04 -1.64
N GLN A 168 4.81 13.72 -1.54
CA GLN A 168 5.88 14.60 -1.09
C GLN A 168 6.74 15.09 -2.25
N ARG A 169 6.89 14.26 -3.30
CA ARG A 169 7.69 14.56 -4.49
C ARG A 169 6.91 14.31 -5.77
N PHE A 170 7.05 15.25 -6.70
CA PHE A 170 6.61 15.15 -8.08
C PHE A 170 7.83 15.20 -9.01
N THR A 171 8.05 14.15 -9.80
CA THR A 171 9.11 14.09 -10.80
C THR A 171 8.55 14.20 -12.21
N LEU A 172 9.01 15.20 -12.96
CA LEU A 172 8.71 15.36 -14.38
C LEU A 172 9.91 14.92 -15.21
N PHE A 173 9.74 13.85 -15.99
CA PHE A 173 10.71 13.44 -17.00
C PHE A 173 10.46 14.16 -18.31
N VAL A 174 11.49 14.77 -18.90
CA VAL A 174 11.38 15.46 -20.20
C VAL A 174 12.36 14.93 -21.23
N ASP A 175 11.90 14.83 -22.47
CA ASP A 175 12.68 14.30 -23.61
C ASP A 175 13.71 15.31 -24.14
N THR A 176 13.49 16.62 -23.98
CA THR A 176 14.33 17.64 -24.63
C THR A 176 14.97 18.63 -23.66
N THR A 177 16.20 19.01 -23.96
CA THR A 177 17.03 19.95 -23.18
C THR A 177 16.66 21.43 -23.39
N ASN A 178 15.82 21.75 -24.38
CA ASN A 178 15.95 23.05 -25.04
C ASN A 178 15.52 24.30 -24.24
N LYS A 179 14.84 24.22 -23.08
CA LYS A 179 14.46 25.41 -22.25
C LYS A 179 14.20 25.14 -20.75
N LEU A 180 15.08 24.43 -20.03
CA LEU A 180 14.85 23.95 -18.64
C LEU A 180 14.70 25.04 -17.54
N ALA A 181 15.37 26.19 -17.65
CA ALA A 181 15.48 27.12 -16.51
C ALA A 181 14.19 27.94 -16.27
N THR A 182 13.68 28.63 -17.31
CA THR A 182 12.46 29.46 -17.21
C THR A 182 11.21 28.61 -16.98
N SER A 183 11.27 27.32 -17.30
CA SER A 183 10.15 26.40 -17.16
C SER A 183 10.02 25.78 -15.76
N ARG A 184 11.11 25.69 -14.97
CA ARG A 184 11.10 25.02 -13.66
C ARG A 184 10.25 25.76 -12.62
N ALA A 185 10.41 27.08 -12.49
CA ALA A 185 9.64 27.87 -11.53
C ALA A 185 8.14 27.89 -11.90
N GLY A 186 7.81 28.04 -13.18
CA GLY A 186 6.44 27.98 -13.67
C GLY A 186 5.78 26.61 -13.41
N PHE A 187 6.53 25.53 -13.64
CA PHE A 187 6.06 24.18 -13.39
C PHE A 187 5.86 23.91 -11.88
N LYS A 188 6.82 24.31 -11.03
CA LYS A 188 6.65 24.18 -9.57
C LYS A 188 5.40 24.91 -9.08
N ASN A 189 5.21 26.16 -9.50
CA ASN A 189 4.03 26.95 -9.14
C ASN A 189 2.71 26.27 -9.57
N MET A 190 2.71 25.55 -10.69
CA MET A 190 1.55 24.78 -11.14
C MET A 190 1.32 23.56 -10.24
N VAL A 191 2.36 22.77 -9.95
CA VAL A 191 2.27 21.58 -9.08
C VAL A 191 1.79 21.98 -7.68
N ASP A 192 2.36 23.04 -7.09
CA ASP A 192 1.96 23.54 -5.77
C ASP A 192 0.47 23.95 -5.76
N LYS A 193 -0.01 24.60 -6.83
CA LYS A 193 -1.44 24.96 -6.99
C LYS A 193 -2.35 23.74 -7.10
N LEU A 194 -1.95 22.72 -7.86
CA LEU A 194 -2.73 21.48 -8.02
C LEU A 194 -2.77 20.66 -6.73
N ALA A 195 -1.65 20.60 -6.01
CA ALA A 195 -1.56 19.88 -4.75
C ALA A 195 -2.21 20.64 -3.58
N GLY A 196 -2.36 21.97 -3.69
CA GLY A 196 -2.81 22.83 -2.60
C GLY A 196 -1.82 22.93 -1.44
N ARG A 197 -0.54 22.61 -1.67
CA ARG A 197 0.53 22.57 -0.67
C ARG A 197 1.91 22.62 -1.33
N ASP A 198 2.94 22.88 -0.52
CA ASP A 198 4.33 22.77 -0.97
C ASP A 198 4.72 21.30 -1.20
N MET A 199 5.42 21.07 -2.31
CA MET A 199 5.86 19.76 -2.76
C MET A 199 7.25 19.86 -3.39
N GLU A 200 8.07 18.83 -3.21
CA GLU A 200 9.34 18.73 -3.92
C GLU A 200 9.05 18.49 -5.40
N VAL A 201 9.56 19.37 -6.28
CA VAL A 201 9.40 19.24 -7.73
C VAL A 201 10.77 19.04 -8.37
N VAL A 202 10.92 17.87 -8.99
CA VAL A 202 12.13 17.45 -9.68
C VAL A 202 11.82 17.40 -11.18
N ILE A 203 12.75 17.91 -11.99
CA ILE A 203 12.68 17.80 -13.45
C ILE A 203 13.95 17.07 -13.87
N GLU A 204 13.79 15.93 -14.53
CA GLU A 204 14.87 15.04 -14.96
C GLU A 204 14.79 14.85 -16.48
N LEU A 205 15.93 14.66 -17.13
CA LEU A 205 15.97 14.33 -18.54
C LEU A 205 15.68 12.83 -18.71
N LEU A 206 14.99 12.47 -19.79
CA LEU A 206 14.68 11.07 -20.08
C LEU A 206 15.94 10.27 -20.48
N GLU A 207 16.99 10.95 -20.94
CA GLU A 207 18.25 10.36 -21.42
C GLU A 207 19.03 9.58 -20.35
N ASP A 208 18.76 9.81 -19.06
CA ASP A 208 19.39 9.07 -17.95
C ASP A 208 18.77 7.68 -17.70
N TYR A 209 17.84 7.23 -18.56
CA TYR A 209 16.96 6.07 -18.29
C TYR A 209 16.89 5.00 -19.39
N GLU A 210 17.76 5.05 -20.41
CA GLU A 210 17.94 3.96 -21.40
C GLU A 210 18.96 2.90 -20.93
#